data_AF-A0A0P9U5H3-F1
#
_entry.id   AF-A0A0P9U5H3-F1
#
_cell.length_a   1.000
_cell.length_b   1.000
_cell.length_c   1.000
_cell.angle_alpha   90.00
_cell.angle_beta   90.00
_cell.angle_gamma   90.00
#
_symmetry.space_group_name_H-M   'P 1'
#
loop_
_entity.id
_entity.type
_entity.pdbx_description
1 polymer ?
#
loop_
_entity_poly.entity_id
_entity_poly.type
_entity_poly.pdbx_seq_one_letter_code
_entity_poly.pdbx_strand_id
1 'polypeptide(L)'
;MVEGAEAFAEDGWKRIRIGDIEFQLLKPCARCILTTIDPATGERSPDREPFATLKTYREVEGNVLFGQNVVNEGLGELEVGMPVEVLE
;
A
#
# COMPACT_ATOMS: atom_id res chain seq x y z
N MET A 1 5.54 5.92 2.66
CA MET A 1 4.83 6.26 1.40
C MET A 1 5.91 6.46 0.36
N VAL A 2 5.66 6.04 -0.89
CA VAL A 2 6.58 6.30 -2.01
C VAL A 2 5.97 7.42 -2.84
N GLU A 3 6.77 8.42 -3.22
CA GLU A 3 6.35 9.58 -4.00
C GLU A 3 6.96 9.52 -5.41
N GLY A 4 6.40 10.28 -6.35
CA GLY A 4 6.92 10.41 -7.72
C GLY A 4 6.58 9.26 -8.67
N ALA A 5 5.83 8.25 -8.21
CA ALA A 5 5.29 7.18 -9.04
C ALA A 5 3.88 7.51 -9.55
N GLU A 6 3.46 6.87 -10.65
CA GLU A 6 2.08 6.95 -11.12
C GLU A 6 1.11 6.34 -10.09
N ALA A 7 -0.16 6.74 -10.17
CA ALA A 7 -1.19 6.18 -9.29
C ALA A 7 -1.26 4.65 -9.45
N PHE A 8 -1.16 3.94 -8.33
CA PHE A 8 -1.17 2.47 -8.27
C PHE A 8 0.00 1.78 -8.99
N ALA A 9 1.09 2.50 -9.28
CA ALA A 9 2.27 1.90 -9.90
C ALA A 9 2.79 0.69 -9.11
N GLU A 10 2.60 0.68 -7.78
CA GLU A 10 3.00 -0.42 -6.90
C GLU A 10 2.31 -1.75 -7.23
N ASP A 11 1.17 -1.75 -7.92
CA ASP A 11 0.48 -2.97 -8.34
C ASP A 11 1.31 -3.81 -9.32
N GLY A 12 2.21 -3.16 -10.07
CA GLY A 12 3.07 -3.81 -11.05
C GLY A 12 4.44 -4.23 -10.52
N TRP A 13 4.86 -3.72 -9.36
CA TRP A 13 6.20 -3.99 -8.84
C TRP A 13 6.27 -5.41 -8.27
N LYS A 14 7.40 -6.06 -8.48
CA LYS A 14 7.74 -7.36 -7.90
C LYS A 14 8.88 -7.26 -6.91
N ARG A 15 9.85 -6.39 -7.19
CA ARG A 15 10.99 -6.17 -6.32
C ARG A 15 11.42 -4.71 -6.35
N ILE A 16 11.69 -4.16 -5.16
CA ILE A 16 12.20 -2.80 -5.01
C ILE A 16 13.43 -2.80 -4.11
N ARG A 17 14.29 -1.79 -4.25
CA ARG A 17 15.41 -1.53 -3.34
C ARG A 17 15.28 -0.14 -2.76
N ILE A 18 15.56 -0.03 -1.46
CA ILE A 18 15.63 1.24 -0.73
C ILE A 18 16.88 1.20 0.14
N GLY A 19 17.85 2.06 -0.17
CA GLY A 19 19.19 1.98 0.43
C GLY A 19 19.85 0.63 0.12
N ASP A 20 20.33 -0.05 1.17
CA ASP A 20 20.96 -1.37 1.07
C ASP A 20 19.99 -2.55 1.25
N ILE A 21 18.69 -2.27 1.37
CA ILE A 21 17.66 -3.29 1.63
C ILE A 21 16.83 -3.53 0.37
N GLU A 22 16.71 -4.79 -0.02
CA GLU A 22 15.77 -5.24 -1.04
C GLU A 22 14.47 -5.72 -0.42
N PHE A 23 13.37 -5.44 -1.12
CA PHE A 23 12.03 -5.83 -0.72
C PHE A 23 11.35 -6.59 -1.84
N GLN A 24 10.76 -7.73 -1.50
CA GLN A 24 9.91 -8.50 -2.39
C GLN A 24 8.45 -8.11 -2.14
N LEU A 25 7.72 -7.77 -3.20
CA LEU A 25 6.28 -7.56 -3.15
C LEU A 25 5.59 -8.92 -3.18
N LEU A 26 4.84 -9.23 -2.12
CA LEU A 26 4.24 -10.56 -1.94
C LEU A 26 2.83 -10.63 -2.50
N LYS A 27 1.99 -9.64 -2.15
CA LYS A 27 0.59 -9.61 -2.56
C LYS A 27 -0.06 -8.25 -2.35
N PRO A 28 -1.10 -7.91 -3.14
CA PRO A 28 -1.97 -6.77 -2.86
C PRO A 28 -2.58 -6.84 -1.46
N CYS A 29 -2.75 -5.68 -0.84
CA CYS A 29 -3.38 -5.57 0.48
C CYS A 29 -4.89 -5.38 0.32
N ALA A 30 -5.66 -6.40 0.70
CA ALA A 30 -7.10 -6.29 0.82
C ALA A 30 -7.44 -5.38 2.01
N ARG A 31 -8.21 -4.33 1.74
CA ARG A 31 -8.72 -3.42 2.78
C ARG A 31 -10.01 -3.96 3.35
N CYS A 32 -10.22 -3.69 4.63
CA CYS A 32 -11.44 -4.00 5.35
C CYS A 32 -12.06 -2.70 5.86
N ILE A 33 -13.17 -2.82 6.59
CA ILE A 33 -13.94 -1.69 7.10
C ILE A 33 -13.16 -0.78 8.07
N LEU A 34 -12.01 -1.23 8.60
CA LEU A 34 -11.17 -0.42 9.49
C LEU A 34 -10.69 0.86 8.83
N THR A 35 -10.59 0.92 7.50
CA THR A 35 -10.25 2.17 6.79
C THR A 35 -11.30 3.26 6.97
N THR A 36 -12.51 2.93 7.42
CA THR A 36 -13.62 3.87 7.63
C THR A 36 -13.66 4.48 9.03
N ILE A 37 -12.70 4.14 9.90
CA ILE A 37 -12.60 4.69 11.25
C ILE A 37 -11.66 5.90 11.20
N ASP A 38 -12.14 7.05 11.67
CA ASP A 38 -11.31 8.24 11.84
C ASP A 38 -10.26 7.97 12.94
N PRO A 39 -8.95 8.10 12.64
CA PRO A 39 -7.90 7.77 13.60
C PRO A 39 -7.79 8.77 14.77
N ALA A 40 -8.32 9.98 14.64
CA ALA A 40 -8.30 11.00 15.69
C ALA A 40 -9.48 10.86 16.66
N THR A 41 -10.67 10.48 16.16
CA THR A 41 -11.88 10.38 16.99
C THR A 41 -12.28 8.94 17.33
N GLY A 42 -11.83 7.96 16.55
CA GLY A 42 -12.28 6.56 16.64
C GLY A 42 -13.70 6.34 16.11
N GLU A 43 -14.33 7.37 15.53
CA GLU A 43 -15.67 7.27 14.99
C GLU A 43 -15.67 6.65 13.60
N ARG A 44 -16.70 5.87 13.31
CA ARG A 44 -16.86 5.24 12.01
C ARG A 44 -17.61 6.17 11.05
N SER A 45 -17.12 6.29 9.82
CA SER A 45 -17.79 7.07 8.78
C SER A 45 -19.20 6.54 8.50
N PRO A 46 -20.24 7.40 8.53
CA PRO A 46 -21.63 6.98 8.34
C PRO A 46 -21.91 6.45 6.94
N ASP A 47 -21.20 6.98 5.93
CA ASP A 47 -21.24 6.58 4.53
C ASP A 47 -20.22 5.46 4.17
N ARG A 48 -19.42 5.01 5.15
CA ARG A 48 -18.36 4.01 4.99
C ARG A 48 -17.22 4.47 4.06
N GLU A 49 -16.98 5.77 3.95
CA GLU A 49 -15.80 6.26 3.25
C GLU A 49 -14.51 6.03 4.06
N PRO A 50 -13.35 5.81 3.39
CA PRO A 50 -13.13 5.77 1.94
C PRO A 50 -13.41 4.39 1.30
N PHE A 51 -13.89 3.42 2.08
CA PHE A 51 -14.09 2.05 1.60
C PHE A 51 -15.15 1.96 0.50
N ALA A 52 -16.23 2.73 0.62
CA ALA A 52 -17.29 2.78 -0.39
C ALA A 52 -16.76 3.26 -1.75
N THR A 53 -15.97 4.34 -1.78
CA THR A 53 -15.32 4.81 -3.01
C THR A 53 -14.31 3.81 -3.55
N LEU A 54 -13.40 3.28 -2.73
CA LEU A 54 -12.41 2.30 -3.20
C LEU A 54 -13.07 1.06 -3.82
N LYS A 55 -14.21 0.62 -3.26
CA LYS A 55 -14.96 -0.52 -3.79
C LYS A 55 -15.39 -0.33 -5.24
N THR A 56 -15.68 0.89 -5.70
CA THR A 56 -16.20 1.11 -7.06
C THR A 56 -15.18 0.87 -8.17
N TYR A 57 -13.87 0.92 -7.86
CA TYR A 57 -12.82 0.83 -8.89
C TYR A 57 -11.61 -0.03 -8.50
N ARG A 58 -11.56 -0.56 -7.26
CA ARG A 58 -10.48 -1.43 -6.76
C ARG A 58 -10.96 -2.79 -6.27
N GLU A 59 -12.23 -3.15 -6.51
CA GLU A 59 -12.75 -4.47 -6.18
C GLU A 59 -12.30 -5.52 -7.20
N VAL A 60 -11.58 -6.54 -6.72
CA VAL A 60 -11.13 -7.70 -7.50
C VAL A 60 -11.52 -8.95 -6.72
N GLU A 61 -12.33 -9.81 -7.33
CA GLU A 61 -12.81 -11.07 -6.72
C GLU A 61 -13.41 -10.88 -5.31
N GLY A 62 -14.15 -9.77 -5.09
CA GLY A 62 -14.78 -9.44 -3.81
C GLY A 62 -13.85 -8.78 -2.77
N ASN A 63 -12.58 -8.55 -3.10
CA ASN A 63 -11.62 -7.86 -2.24
C ASN A 63 -11.31 -6.46 -2.78
N VAL A 64 -11.37 -5.45 -1.91
CA VAL A 64 -10.98 -4.08 -2.25
C VAL A 64 -9.47 -3.92 -2.06
N LEU A 65 -8.71 -3.78 -3.14
CA LEU A 65 -7.23 -3.81 -3.11
C LEU A 65 -6.61 -2.41 -3.08
N PHE A 66 -5.79 -2.13 -2.08
CA PHE A 66 -5.09 -0.84 -1.97
C PHE A 66 -3.77 -0.95 -1.21
N GLY A 67 -2.66 -0.67 -1.92
CA GLY A 67 -1.29 -0.87 -1.44
C GLY A 67 -0.84 -2.34 -1.50
N GLN A 68 0.43 -2.57 -1.17
CA GLN A 68 1.10 -3.86 -1.30
C GLN A 68 1.71 -4.32 0.01
N ASN A 69 1.69 -5.63 0.27
CA ASN A 69 2.45 -6.24 1.35
C ASN A 69 3.82 -6.64 0.85
N VAL A 70 4.87 -6.24 1.57
CA VAL A 70 6.26 -6.50 1.19
C VAL A 70 6.99 -7.22 2.32
N VAL A 71 8.06 -7.94 1.97
CA VAL A 71 9.01 -8.51 2.92
C VAL A 71 10.41 -8.00 2.60
N ASN A 72 11.19 -7.68 3.63
CA ASN A 72 12.59 -7.31 3.48
C ASN A 72 13.48 -8.56 3.38
N GLU A 73 14.47 -8.52 2.49
CA GLU A 73 15.45 -9.59 2.27
C GLU A 73 16.79 -9.32 2.98
N GLY A 74 16.80 -8.45 3.97
CA GLY A 74 18.01 -8.08 4.70
C GLY A 74 17.73 -7.17 5.89
N LEU A 75 18.80 -6.86 6.63
CA LEU A 75 18.81 -5.86 7.68
C LEU A 75 19.40 -4.55 7.15
N GLY A 76 18.89 -3.44 7.65
CA GLY A 76 19.40 -2.11 7.34
C GLY A 76 18.52 -1.04 7.97
N GLU A 77 18.80 0.21 7.62
CA GLU A 77 18.06 1.38 8.08
C GLU A 77 17.31 2.00 6.90
N LEU A 78 16.10 2.51 7.19
CA LEU A 78 15.29 3.26 6.24
C LEU A 78 15.07 4.66 6.78
N GLU A 79 15.30 5.65 5.93
CA GLU A 79 15.05 7.05 6.24
C GLU A 79 14.15 7.69 5.18
N VAL A 80 13.38 8.69 5.60
CA VAL A 80 12.57 9.49 4.67
C VAL A 80 13.50 10.21 3.70
N GLY A 81 13.18 10.13 2.40
CA GLY A 81 13.98 10.73 1.34
C GLY A 81 14.94 9.77 0.65
N MET A 82 15.09 8.54 1.13
CA MET A 82 15.82 7.50 0.39
C MET A 82 15.12 7.20 -0.94
N PRO A 83 15.88 7.07 -2.05
CA PRO A 83 15.30 6.74 -3.34
C PRO A 83 14.75 5.31 -3.34
N VAL A 84 13.69 5.09 -4.10
CA VAL A 84 13.12 3.77 -4.36
C VAL A 84 13.48 3.36 -5.78
N GLU A 85 14.21 2.27 -5.91
CA GLU A 85 14.57 1.66 -7.20
C GLU A 85 13.64 0.46 -7.46
N VAL A 86 12.93 0.46 -8.59
CA VAL A 86 12.13 -0.69 -9.02
C VAL A 86 13.01 -1.62 -9.83
N LEU A 87 13.23 -2.82 -9.32
CA LEU A 87 14.11 -3.82 -9.95
C LEU A 87 13.35 -4.72 -10.93
N GLU A 88 12.08 -5.02 -10.63
CA GLU A 88 11.21 -5.91 -11.40
C GLU A 88 9.73 -5.54 -11.26
#